data_AF-A0A7Z7YSX7-F1
#
_entry.id   AF-A0A7Z7YSX7-F1
#
_cell.length_a   1.000
_cell.length_b   1.000
_cell.length_c   1.000
_cell.angle_alpha   90.00
_cell.angle_beta   90.00
_cell.angle_gamma   90.00
#
_symmetry.space_group_name_H-M   'P 1'
#
loop_
_entity.id
_entity.type
_entity.pdbx_description
1 polymer ?
#
loop_
_entity_poly.entity_id
_entity_poly.type
_entity_poly.pdbx_seq_one_letter_code
_entity_poly.pdbx_strand_id
1 'polypeptide(L)'
;VLQQKGTSLVMVNSVCGCAGGIARPAAAHALHYDKLPQRLVTVFAGQDKEATQQAREYFEGYAPSSPSFALIKDGKITEMIERHQIEGHDVMDVINQLQALFDKYCEER
;
A
#
# COMPACT_ATOMS: atom_id res chain seq x y z
N VAL A 1 -12.20 4.46 8.38
CA VAL A 1 -11.24 5.19 7.52
C VAL A 1 -11.38 4.78 6.06
N LEU A 2 -11.20 3.51 5.69
CA LEU A 2 -11.18 3.08 4.28
C LEU A 2 -12.47 3.36 3.47
N GLN A 3 -13.64 3.43 4.12
CA GLN A 3 -14.92 3.78 3.49
C GLN A 3 -15.12 5.28 3.18
N GLN A 4 -14.24 6.15 3.67
CA GLN A 4 -14.37 7.59 3.38
C GLN A 4 -14.12 7.84 1.88
N LYS A 5 -14.72 8.91 1.35
CA LYS A 5 -14.51 9.34 -0.05
C LYS A 5 -13.04 9.71 -0.32
N GLY A 6 -12.62 9.56 -1.56
CA GLY A 6 -11.25 9.82 -2.01
C GLY A 6 -10.33 8.59 -1.91
N THR A 7 -9.03 8.81 -2.09
CA THR A 7 -8.01 7.76 -2.18
C THR A 7 -7.29 7.52 -0.86
N SER A 8 -7.03 6.26 -0.55
CA SER A 8 -6.24 5.82 0.61
C SER A 8 -5.21 4.80 0.17
N LEU A 9 -3.94 5.07 0.45
CA LEU A 9 -2.91 4.05 0.37
C LEU A 9 -2.82 3.34 1.72
N VAL A 10 -3.01 2.03 1.68
CA VAL A 10 -2.89 1.13 2.83
C VAL A 10 -1.60 0.33 2.70
N MET A 11 -0.67 0.53 3.62
CA MET A 11 0.49 -0.34 3.77
C MET A 11 0.16 -1.47 4.74
N VAL A 12 0.25 -2.72 4.29
CA VAL A 12 0.28 -3.88 5.17
C VAL A 12 1.74 -4.10 5.56
N ASN A 13 2.14 -3.52 6.68
CA ASN A 13 3.50 -3.61 7.19
C ASN A 13 3.76 -4.99 7.81
N SER A 14 5.03 -5.37 7.99
CA SER A 14 5.42 -6.63 8.64
C SER A 14 6.83 -6.55 9.24
N VAL A 15 7.19 -7.58 10.01
CA VAL A 15 8.55 -7.73 10.58
C VAL A 15 9.56 -8.32 9.58
N CYS A 16 9.12 -8.68 8.37
CA CYS A 16 9.98 -9.34 7.38
C CYS A 16 11.10 -8.41 6.88
N GLY A 17 12.25 -8.97 6.49
CA GLY A 17 13.40 -8.23 5.98
C GLY A 17 13.05 -7.31 4.80
N CYS A 18 12.25 -7.78 3.84
CA CYS A 18 11.79 -6.96 2.70
C CYS A 18 10.90 -5.78 3.11
N ALA A 19 10.20 -5.86 4.25
CA ALA A 19 9.43 -4.74 4.77
C ALA A 19 10.35 -3.61 5.27
N GLY A 20 11.49 -3.96 5.87
CA GLY A 20 12.51 -3.00 6.32
C GLY A 20 13.42 -2.50 5.20
N GLY A 21 13.87 -3.40 4.33
CA GLY A 21 14.82 -3.09 3.27
C GLY A 21 14.20 -2.43 2.04
N ILE A 22 12.90 -2.67 1.77
CA ILE A 22 12.28 -2.28 0.50
C ILE A 22 10.99 -1.52 0.71
N ALA A 23 9.97 -2.15 1.32
CA ALA A 23 8.63 -1.58 1.36
C ALA A 23 8.57 -0.23 2.12
N ARG A 24 9.09 -0.17 3.35
CA ARG A 24 9.06 1.08 4.15
C ARG A 24 9.86 2.22 3.50
N PRO A 25 11.10 1.99 3.02
CA PRO A 25 11.81 3.00 2.24
C PRO A 25 11.03 3.46 1.01
N ALA A 26 10.49 2.53 0.22
CA ALA A 26 9.75 2.86 -0.99
C ALA A 26 8.49 3.69 -0.69
N ALA A 27 7.74 3.32 0.34
CA ALA A 27 6.58 4.08 0.80
C ALA A 27 6.97 5.51 1.19
N ALA A 28 8.04 5.69 1.99
CA ALA A 28 8.50 7.00 2.43
C ALA A 28 8.95 7.88 1.25
N HIS A 29 9.69 7.32 0.29
CA HIS A 29 10.16 8.06 -0.88
C HIS A 29 9.05 8.38 -1.88
N ALA A 30 8.06 7.50 -2.05
CA ALA A 30 6.93 7.74 -2.94
C ALA A 30 6.06 8.94 -2.52
N LEU A 31 6.14 9.37 -1.25
CA LEU A 31 5.42 10.55 -0.76
C LEU A 31 5.99 11.90 -1.21
N HIS A 32 7.16 11.91 -1.85
CA HIS A 32 7.72 13.11 -2.47
C HIS A 32 7.25 13.32 -3.92
N TYR A 33 6.20 12.60 -4.34
CA TYR A 33 5.59 12.72 -5.67
C TYR A 33 4.48 13.78 -5.70
N ASP A 34 4.19 14.34 -6.87
CA ASP A 34 3.21 15.43 -7.01
C ASP A 34 1.77 14.96 -6.80
N LYS A 35 1.45 13.76 -7.31
CA LYS A 35 0.15 13.11 -7.09
C LYS A 35 0.23 12.15 -5.93
N LEU A 36 -0.57 12.41 -4.90
CA LEU A 36 -0.57 11.60 -3.69
C LEU A 36 -1.98 11.14 -3.33
N PRO A 37 -2.11 9.97 -2.69
CA PRO A 37 -3.36 9.59 -2.07
C PRO A 37 -3.74 10.57 -0.97
N GLN A 38 -5.04 10.81 -0.80
CA GLN A 38 -5.52 11.76 0.22
C GLN A 38 -5.23 11.28 1.64
N ARG A 39 -5.16 9.95 1.83
CA ARG A 39 -4.93 9.31 3.13
C ARG A 39 -3.83 8.26 3.01
N LEU A 40 -2.98 8.25 4.02
CA LEU A 40 -1.92 7.27 4.20
C LEU A 40 -2.21 6.53 5.50
N VAL A 41 -2.40 5.22 5.42
CA VAL A 41 -2.67 4.38 6.58
C VAL A 41 -1.84 3.12 6.53
N THR A 42 -1.59 2.54 7.70
CA THR A 42 -0.83 1.30 7.82
C THR A 42 -1.51 0.38 8.83
N VAL A 43 -1.37 -0.91 8.59
CA VAL A 43 -1.67 -1.99 9.55
C VAL A 43 -0.43 -2.86 9.70
N PHE A 44 -0.23 -3.49 10.85
CA PHE A 44 0.97 -4.28 11.10
C PHE A 44 0.64 -5.77 11.15
N ALA A 45 0.94 -6.49 10.06
CA ALA A 45 0.69 -7.92 9.97
C ALA A 45 1.49 -8.70 11.02
N GLY A 46 0.79 -9.50 11.81
CA GLY A 46 1.33 -10.31 12.90
C GLY A 46 1.30 -9.64 14.27
N GLN A 47 1.36 -8.30 14.32
CA GLN A 47 1.26 -7.52 15.57
C GLN A 47 -0.19 -7.07 15.81
N ASP A 48 -0.78 -6.36 14.85
CA ASP A 48 -2.15 -5.86 14.91
C ASP A 48 -3.07 -6.78 14.10
N LYS A 49 -3.35 -7.97 14.62
CA LYS A 49 -4.08 -9.03 13.89
C LYS A 49 -5.47 -8.59 13.46
N GLU A 50 -6.25 -8.01 14.38
CA GLU A 50 -7.63 -7.57 14.11
C GLU A 50 -7.66 -6.45 13.06
N ALA A 51 -6.82 -5.42 13.22
CA ALA A 51 -6.73 -4.32 12.26
C ALA A 51 -6.28 -4.81 10.88
N THR A 52 -5.32 -5.74 10.83
CA THR A 52 -4.86 -6.34 9.57
C THR A 52 -5.96 -7.16 8.90
N GLN A 53 -6.72 -7.94 9.68
CA GLN A 53 -7.82 -8.74 9.16
C GLN A 53 -8.93 -7.84 8.60
N GLN A 54 -9.33 -6.81 9.33
CA GLN A 54 -10.32 -5.84 8.89
C GLN A 54 -9.87 -5.11 7.62
N ALA A 55 -8.60 -4.74 7.49
CA ALA A 55 -8.09 -4.14 6.26
C ALA A 55 -8.17 -5.11 5.06
N ARG A 56 -7.88 -6.40 5.28
CA ARG A 56 -7.92 -7.44 4.23
C ARG A 56 -9.32 -7.71 3.70
N GLU A 57 -10.37 -7.46 4.46
CA GLU A 57 -11.75 -7.54 3.98
C GLU A 57 -12.02 -6.60 2.79
N TYR A 58 -11.24 -5.52 2.65
CA TYR A 58 -11.35 -4.60 1.51
C TYR A 58 -10.54 -5.05 0.28
N PHE A 59 -9.63 -6.01 0.41
CA PHE A 59 -8.70 -6.42 -0.65
C PHE A 59 -9.27 -7.56 -1.49
N GLU A 60 -10.52 -7.39 -1.96
CA GLU A 60 -11.23 -8.38 -2.75
C GLU A 60 -10.42 -8.79 -3.99
N GLY A 61 -10.28 -10.11 -4.22
CA GLY A 61 -9.53 -10.66 -5.35
C GLY A 61 -8.02 -10.83 -5.14
N TYR A 62 -7.47 -10.39 -4.01
CA TYR A 62 -6.04 -10.52 -3.69
C TYR A 62 -5.79 -11.51 -2.56
N ALA A 63 -4.73 -12.30 -2.68
CA ALA A 63 -4.33 -13.22 -1.63
C ALA A 63 -3.66 -12.44 -0.46
N PRO A 64 -3.88 -12.84 0.80
CA PRO A 64 -3.29 -12.15 1.94
C PRO A 64 -1.76 -12.31 1.94
N SER A 65 -1.05 -11.20 1.71
CA SER A 65 0.42 -11.16 1.74
C SER A 65 0.94 -9.95 2.54
N SER A 66 2.20 -10.02 2.99
CA SER A 66 2.87 -8.90 3.67
C SER A 66 4.40 -8.98 3.51
N PRO A 67 5.12 -7.87 3.30
CA PRO A 67 4.58 -6.52 3.09
C PRO A 67 3.81 -6.39 1.78
N SER A 68 2.84 -5.47 1.72
CA SER A 68 2.07 -5.15 0.52
C SER A 68 1.45 -3.75 0.59
N PHE A 69 1.06 -3.19 -0.56
CA PHE A 69 0.41 -1.89 -0.67
C PHE A 69 -0.90 -2.01 -1.42
N ALA A 70 -1.99 -1.50 -0.85
CA ALA A 70 -3.29 -1.48 -1.50
C ALA A 70 -3.78 -0.04 -1.63
N LEU A 71 -4.23 0.35 -2.83
CA LEU A 71 -4.87 1.64 -3.04
C LEU A 71 -6.39 1.47 -3.06
N ILE A 72 -7.05 2.11 -2.11
CA ILE A 72 -8.52 2.10 -1.98
C ILE A 72 -9.07 3.44 -2.42
N LYS A 73 -10.10 3.42 -3.26
CA LYS A 73 -10.86 4.60 -3.67
C LYS A 73 -12.33 4.42 -3.32
N ASP A 74 -12.87 5.36 -2.55
CA ASP A 74 -14.28 5.38 -2.15
C ASP A 74 -14.77 4.05 -1.54
N GLY A 75 -13.94 3.43 -0.68
CA GLY A 75 -14.25 2.17 -0.01
C GLY A 75 -14.04 0.90 -0.83
N LYS A 76 -13.54 0.99 -2.07
CA LYS A 76 -13.26 -0.16 -2.93
C LYS A 76 -11.77 -0.26 -3.29
N ILE A 77 -11.24 -1.47 -3.35
CA ILE A 77 -9.89 -1.72 -3.85
C ILE A 77 -9.80 -1.33 -5.32
N THR A 78 -8.72 -0.63 -5.68
CA THR A 78 -8.39 -0.32 -7.07
C THR A 78 -7.33 -1.30 -7.58
N GLU A 79 -6.16 -1.26 -6.98
CA GLU A 79 -5.02 -2.10 -7.34
C GLU A 79 -4.10 -2.28 -6.12
N MET A 80 -3.36 -3.39 -6.11
CA MET A 80 -2.50 -3.79 -5.01
C MET A 80 -1.12 -4.20 -5.53
N ILE A 81 -0.06 -3.73 -4.87
CA ILE A 81 1.31 -4.23 -5.02
C ILE A 81 1.49 -5.34 -3.99
N GLU A 82 1.54 -6.58 -4.46
CA GLU A 82 1.67 -7.76 -3.62
C GLU A 82 3.12 -8.01 -3.18
N ARG A 83 3.29 -8.87 -2.17
CA ARG A 83 4.63 -9.22 -1.66
C ARG A 83 5.60 -9.66 -2.77
N HIS A 84 5.15 -10.45 -3.74
CA HIS A 84 6.02 -10.97 -4.79
C HIS A 84 6.53 -9.88 -5.76
N GLN A 85 5.89 -8.71 -5.79
CA GLN A 85 6.33 -7.53 -6.54
C GLN A 85 7.27 -6.61 -5.72
N ILE A 86 7.46 -6.93 -4.43
CA ILE A 86 8.32 -6.18 -3.49
C ILE A 86 9.54 -7.02 -3.14
N GLU A 87 9.34 -8.29 -2.79
CA GLU A 87 10.40 -9.23 -2.45
C GLU A 87 11.28 -9.50 -3.67
N GLY A 88 12.60 -9.37 -3.49
CA GLY A 88 13.57 -9.56 -4.57
C GLY A 88 13.66 -8.41 -5.58
N HIS A 89 12.95 -7.30 -5.36
CA HIS A 89 12.99 -6.11 -6.22
C HIS A 89 13.79 -4.97 -5.57
N ASP A 90 14.24 -4.02 -6.38
CA ASP A 90 14.92 -2.84 -5.85
C ASP A 90 13.91 -1.82 -5.30
N VAL A 91 14.37 -0.98 -4.37
CA VAL A 91 13.54 0.07 -3.75
C VAL A 91 12.94 0.99 -4.81
N MET A 92 13.73 1.33 -5.84
CA MET A 92 13.29 2.20 -6.93
C MET A 92 12.16 1.58 -7.76
N ASP A 93 12.17 0.27 -7.96
CA ASP A 93 11.09 -0.41 -8.71
C ASP A 93 9.76 -0.30 -7.96
N VAL A 94 9.78 -0.46 -6.64
CA VAL A 94 8.58 -0.34 -5.81
C VAL A 94 8.11 1.12 -5.73
N ILE A 95 9.03 2.09 -5.70
CA ILE A 95 8.70 3.52 -5.78
C ILE A 95 7.97 3.82 -7.10
N ASN A 96 8.52 3.37 -8.23
CA ASN A 96 7.93 3.58 -9.54
C ASN A 96 6.54 2.93 -9.65
N GLN A 97 6.36 1.73 -9.10
CA GLN A 97 5.04 1.07 -9.04
C GLN A 97 4.04 1.89 -8.21
N LEU A 98 4.45 2.41 -7.05
CA LEU A 98 3.60 3.26 -6.22
C LEU A 98 3.21 4.57 -6.93
N GLN A 99 4.17 5.23 -7.58
CA GLN A 99 3.93 6.46 -8.33
C GLN A 99 3.00 6.23 -9.52
N ALA A 100 3.17 5.13 -10.26
CA ALA A 100 2.27 4.75 -11.34
C ALA A 100 0.83 4.51 -10.86
N LEU A 101 0.69 3.88 -9.69
CA LEU A 101 -0.59 3.74 -8.98
C LEU A 101 -1.20 5.10 -8.64
N PHE A 102 -0.39 6.05 -8.15
CA PHE A 102 -0.86 7.40 -7.84
C PHE A 102 -1.29 8.15 -9.10
N ASP A 103 -0.52 8.07 -10.19
CA ASP A 103 -0.87 8.69 -11.47
C ASP A 103 -2.20 8.20 -12.04
N LYS A 104 -2.49 6.92 -11.86
CA LYS A 104 -3.69 6.28 -12.41
C LYS A 104 -4.97 6.62 -11.64
N TYR A 105 -4.86 6.83 -10.32
CA TYR A 105 -6.03 6.84 -9.44
C TYR A 105 -6.15 8.08 -8.54
N CYS A 106 -5.08 8.82 -8.32
CA CYS A 106 -5.06 10.03 -7.51
C CYS A 106 -5.15 11.28 -8.39
N GLU A 107 -5.62 12.36 -7.78
CA GLU A 107 -5.72 13.67 -8.41
C GLU A 107 -4.50 14.52 -8.00
N GLU A 108 -4.13 15.49 -8.85
CA GLU A 108 -3.10 16.49 -8.50
C GLU A 108 -3.57 17.29 -7.29
N ARG A 109 -2.63 17.58 -6.39
CA ARG A 109 -2.90 18.29 -5.14
C ARG A 109 -2.87 19.80 -5.31
#